data_AF-A0A1Q8BMK7-F1
#
_entry.id   AF-A0A1Q8BMK7-F1
#
_cell.length_a   1.000
_cell.length_b   1.000
_cell.length_c   1.000
_cell.angle_alpha   90.00
_cell.angle_beta   90.00
_cell.angle_gamma   90.00
#
_symmetry.space_group_name_H-M   'P 1'
#
loop_
_entity.id
_entity.type
_entity.pdbx_description
1 polymer ?
#
loop_
_entity_poly.entity_id
_entity_poly.type
_entity_poly.pdbx_seq_one_letter_code
_entity_poly.pdbx_strand_id
1 'polypeptide(L)'
;MLARTTVEDLVIDLFAQHESRSLDAVGWLREGFAEAKAHEIAAAKATRAAFIEFLDRLDPAELEARFERAARRGKARSADKAQYWELFTTFYRNLIEMPADHLPHTFVEAFAAAYKEYVKKPLP
;
A
#
# COMPACT_ATOMS: atom_id res chain seq x y z
N MET A 1 -2.41 -8.37 29.68
CA MET A 1 -3.18 -9.23 28.74
C MET A 1 -4.59 -8.69 28.73
N LEU A 2 -4.82 -7.59 28.00
CA LEU A 2 -6.15 -6.98 27.89
C LEU A 2 -6.99 -7.92 27.04
N ALA A 3 -8.06 -8.45 27.64
CA ALA A 3 -9.01 -9.31 26.96
C ALA A 3 -9.49 -8.61 25.69
N ARG A 4 -9.67 -9.35 24.60
CA ARG A 4 -10.46 -8.91 23.46
C ARG A 4 -11.90 -8.73 23.94
N THR A 5 -12.21 -7.60 24.55
CA THR A 5 -13.58 -7.13 24.73
C THR A 5 -14.11 -6.76 23.36
N THR A 6 -15.27 -7.29 23.00
CA THR A 6 -15.92 -6.94 21.74
C THR A 6 -16.47 -5.51 21.85
N VAL A 7 -16.72 -4.87 20.70
CA VAL A 7 -17.36 -3.54 20.68
C VAL A 7 -18.70 -3.55 21.42
N GLU A 8 -19.39 -4.69 21.40
CA GLU A 8 -20.68 -4.90 22.05
C GLU A 8 -20.56 -4.88 23.59
N ASP A 9 -19.55 -5.55 24.16
CA ASP A 9 -19.32 -5.55 25.62
C ASP A 9 -19.06 -4.14 26.16
N LEU A 10 -18.36 -3.33 25.37
CA LEU A 10 -18.01 -1.96 25.74
C LEU A 10 -19.18 -0.99 25.61
N VAL A 11 -20.06 -1.21 24.63
CA VAL A 11 -21.31 -0.47 24.51
C VAL A 11 -22.24 -0.81 25.68
N ILE A 12 -22.28 -2.07 26.10
CA ILE A 12 -23.05 -2.50 27.29
C ILE A 12 -22.48 -1.84 28.55
N ASP A 13 -21.17 -1.84 28.75
CA ASP A 13 -20.52 -1.20 29.90
C ASP A 13 -20.74 0.33 29.92
N LEU A 14 -20.73 0.98 28.76
CA LEU A 14 -21.05 2.40 28.61
C LEU A 14 -22.46 2.73 29.13
N PHE A 15 -23.43 1.89 28.81
CA PHE A 15 -24.82 2.07 29.24
C PHE A 15 -25.05 1.64 30.70
N ALA A 16 -24.27 0.69 31.22
CA ALA A 16 -24.43 0.15 32.56
C ALA A 16 -23.77 1.01 33.67
N GLN A 17 -22.76 1.83 33.33
CA GLN A 17 -21.89 2.47 34.33
C GLN A 17 -21.88 4.00 34.17
N HIS A 18 -22.90 4.67 34.71
CA HIS A 18 -23.21 6.06 34.39
C HIS A 18 -22.24 7.14 34.95
N GLU A 19 -21.34 6.87 35.91
CA GLU A 19 -20.57 7.99 36.55
C GLU A 19 -19.04 7.86 36.71
N SER A 20 -18.40 6.68 36.77
CA SER A 20 -16.92 6.62 36.96
C SER A 20 -16.11 5.88 35.90
N ARG A 21 -16.68 4.84 35.27
CA ARG A 21 -16.06 4.08 34.17
C ARG A 21 -16.53 4.50 32.78
N SER A 22 -17.61 5.29 32.70
CA SER A 22 -18.10 5.84 31.43
C SER A 22 -17.06 6.72 30.74
N LEU A 23 -16.28 7.50 31.51
CA LEU A 23 -15.22 8.35 30.97
C LEU A 23 -14.10 7.53 30.30
N ASP A 24 -13.78 6.36 30.85
CA ASP A 24 -12.75 5.46 30.33
C ASP A 24 -13.24 4.72 29.08
N ALA A 25 -14.49 4.21 29.10
CA ALA A 25 -15.10 3.56 27.94
C ALA A 25 -15.29 4.52 26.74
N VAL A 26 -15.72 5.75 26.99
CA VAL A 26 -15.85 6.79 25.95
C VAL A 26 -14.47 7.20 25.41
N GLY A 27 -13.47 7.33 26.29
CA GLY A 27 -12.09 7.63 25.91
C GLY A 27 -11.51 6.57 24.99
N TRP A 28 -11.59 5.31 25.41
CA TRP A 28 -11.15 4.16 24.62
C TRP A 28 -11.88 4.07 23.28
N LEU A 29 -13.20 4.26 23.25
CA LEU A 29 -13.98 4.21 22.01
C LEU A 29 -13.54 5.31 21.05
N ARG A 30 -13.32 6.52 21.55
CA ARG A 30 -12.84 7.65 20.75
C ARG A 30 -11.45 7.38 20.19
N GLU A 31 -10.54 6.81 20.97
CA GLU A 31 -9.21 6.40 20.52
C GLU A 31 -9.29 5.32 19.43
N GLY A 32 -10.10 4.28 19.64
CA GLY A 32 -10.31 3.22 18.65
C GLY A 32 -10.90 3.75 17.34
N PHE A 33 -11.86 4.66 17.40
CA PHE A 33 -12.40 5.32 16.21
C PHE A 33 -11.38 6.24 15.51
N ALA A 34 -10.57 6.97 16.28
CA ALA A 34 -9.52 7.82 15.73
C ALA A 34 -8.43 6.98 15.04
N GLU A 35 -8.03 5.87 15.65
CA GLU A 35 -7.08 4.90 15.07
C GLU A 35 -7.65 4.27 13.80
N ALA A 36 -8.90 3.78 13.83
CA ALA A 36 -9.56 3.22 12.65
C ALA A 36 -9.64 4.23 11.50
N LYS A 37 -10.00 5.49 11.79
CA LYS A 37 -10.04 6.56 10.79
C LYS A 37 -8.65 6.88 10.23
N ALA A 38 -7.63 6.87 11.07
CA ALA A 38 -6.25 7.06 10.64
C ALA A 38 -5.80 5.94 9.68
N HIS A 39 -6.14 4.69 9.99
CA HIS A 39 -5.87 3.54 9.12
C HIS A 39 -6.61 3.61 7.78
N GLU A 40 -7.88 4.02 7.77
CA GLU A 40 -8.64 4.19 6.53
C GLU A 40 -8.00 5.24 5.62
N ILE A 41 -7.64 6.41 6.17
CA ILE A 41 -7.00 7.48 5.40
C ILE A 41 -5.60 7.04 4.93
N ALA A 42 -4.83 6.37 5.80
CA ALA A 42 -3.52 5.86 5.45
C ALA A 42 -3.59 4.82 4.33
N ALA A 43 -4.57 3.91 4.37
CA ALA A 43 -4.81 2.93 3.32
C ALA A 43 -5.15 3.61 2.00
N ALA A 44 -6.07 4.57 1.99
CA ALA A 44 -6.43 5.31 0.77
C ALA A 44 -5.22 6.05 0.15
N LYS A 45 -4.40 6.70 0.97
CA LYS A 45 -3.18 7.39 0.51
C LYS A 45 -2.11 6.40 0.03
N ALA A 46 -1.95 5.28 0.72
CA ALA A 46 -1.00 4.24 0.34
C ALA A 46 -1.39 3.59 -0.99
N THR A 47 -2.67 3.31 -1.22
CA THR A 47 -3.18 2.81 -2.50
C THR A 47 -2.87 3.79 -3.63
N ARG A 48 -3.13 5.09 -3.41
CA ARG A 48 -2.81 6.12 -4.40
C ARG A 48 -1.30 6.19 -4.69
N ALA A 49 -0.46 6.14 -3.66
CA ALA A 49 0.99 6.18 -3.82
C ALA A 49 1.51 4.95 -4.59
N ALA A 50 1.08 3.75 -4.20
CA ALA A 50 1.43 2.50 -4.86
C ALA A 50 0.97 2.47 -6.32
N PHE A 51 -0.20 3.04 -6.62
CA PHE A 51 -0.71 3.16 -7.98
C PHE A 51 0.14 4.08 -8.85
N ILE A 52 0.53 5.25 -8.33
CA ILE A 52 1.41 6.18 -9.05
C ILE A 52 2.77 5.54 -9.30
N GLU A 53 3.39 4.92 -8.29
CA GLU A 53 4.66 4.22 -8.45
C GLU A 53 4.56 3.09 -9.48
N PHE A 54 3.45 2.35 -9.49
CA PHE A 54 3.20 1.31 -10.49
C PHE A 54 3.11 1.89 -11.91
N LEU A 55 2.47 3.05 -12.09
CA LEU A 55 2.41 3.75 -13.37
C LEU A 55 3.77 4.29 -13.81
N ASP A 56 4.56 4.85 -12.90
CA ASP A 56 5.91 5.38 -13.19
C ASP A 56 6.83 4.27 -13.72
N ARG A 57 6.64 3.02 -13.27
CA ARG A 57 7.38 1.85 -13.81
C ARG A 57 7.01 1.50 -15.24
N LEU A 58 5.86 1.98 -15.72
CA LEU A 58 5.39 1.83 -17.10
C LEU A 58 5.69 3.09 -17.94
N ASP A 59 6.34 4.11 -17.38
CA ASP A 59 6.77 5.29 -18.13
C ASP A 59 7.68 4.87 -19.29
N PRO A 60 7.30 5.17 -20.55
CA PRO A 60 8.11 4.86 -21.72
C PRO A 60 9.58 5.34 -21.59
N ALA A 61 9.83 6.49 -20.96
CA ALA A 61 11.18 7.03 -20.80
C ALA A 61 12.02 6.21 -19.82
N GLU A 62 11.43 5.77 -18.70
CA GLU A 62 12.12 4.88 -17.75
C GLU A 62 12.35 3.49 -18.34
N LEU A 63 11.39 2.97 -19.09
CA LEU A 63 11.52 1.71 -19.81
C LEU A 63 12.64 1.79 -20.86
N GLU A 64 12.68 2.85 -21.66
CA GLU A 64 13.74 3.09 -22.63
C GLU A 64 15.11 3.17 -21.95
N ALA A 65 15.25 3.94 -20.88
CA ALA A 65 16.50 4.03 -20.11
C ALA A 65 16.91 2.68 -19.50
N ARG A 66 15.95 1.88 -19.01
CA ARG A 66 16.21 0.53 -18.47
C ARG A 66 16.66 -0.44 -19.58
N PHE A 67 16.04 -0.38 -20.74
CA PHE A 67 16.36 -1.23 -21.89
C PHE A 67 17.70 -0.85 -22.53
N GLU A 68 18.00 0.44 -22.66
CA GLU A 68 19.33 0.94 -23.08
C GLU A 68 20.44 0.45 -22.15
N ARG A 69 20.22 0.50 -20.82
CA ARG A 69 21.17 -0.05 -19.83
C ARG A 69 21.33 -1.58 -19.97
N ALA A 70 20.29 -2.31 -20.34
CA ALA A 70 20.37 -3.74 -20.59
C ALA A 70 21.12 -4.06 -21.90
N ALA A 71 20.83 -3.33 -22.98
CA ALA A 71 21.47 -3.47 -24.29
C ALA A 71 22.98 -3.18 -24.22
N ARG A 72 23.39 -2.13 -23.51
CA ARG A 72 24.81 -1.78 -23.29
C ARG A 72 25.60 -2.86 -22.57
N ARG A 73 24.97 -3.61 -21.64
CA ARG A 73 25.59 -4.74 -20.95
C ARG A 73 25.75 -5.97 -21.86
N GLY A 74 24.93 -6.10 -22.90
CA GLY A 74 24.92 -7.22 -23.84
C GLY A 74 25.85 -7.11 -25.05
N LYS A 75 26.72 -6.08 -25.13
CA LYS A 75 27.56 -5.79 -26.32
C LYS A 75 26.78 -5.57 -27.63
N ALA A 76 25.49 -5.23 -27.58
CA ALA A 76 24.74 -4.80 -28.77
C ALA A 76 25.01 -3.32 -29.07
N ARG A 77 25.32 -2.98 -30.33
CA ARG A 77 25.70 -1.61 -30.75
C ARG A 77 24.50 -0.66 -30.95
N SER A 78 23.29 -1.20 -31.02
CA SER A 78 22.01 -0.49 -31.02
C SER A 78 20.95 -1.56 -30.90
N ALA A 79 20.04 -1.48 -29.93
CA ALA A 79 18.91 -2.41 -29.90
C ALA A 79 17.90 -1.97 -30.97
N ASP A 80 17.51 -2.87 -31.87
CA ASP A 80 16.47 -2.58 -32.86
C ASP A 80 15.09 -2.52 -32.19
N LYS A 81 14.13 -1.82 -32.82
CA LYS A 81 12.76 -1.69 -32.30
C LYS A 81 12.09 -3.03 -31.94
N ALA A 82 12.43 -4.10 -32.67
CA ALA A 82 11.95 -5.45 -32.38
C ALA A 82 12.47 -5.96 -31.01
N GLN A 83 13.75 -5.74 -30.71
CA GLN A 83 14.36 -6.11 -29.43
C GLN A 83 13.77 -5.31 -28.26
N TYR A 84 13.47 -4.03 -28.47
CA TYR A 84 12.76 -3.19 -27.50
C TYR A 84 11.37 -3.75 -27.15
N TRP A 85 10.64 -4.23 -28.14
CA TRP A 85 9.33 -4.84 -27.93
C TRP A 85 9.40 -6.17 -27.17
N GLU A 86 10.38 -7.01 -27.46
CA GLU A 86 10.62 -8.26 -26.70
C GLU A 86 10.99 -7.98 -25.23
N LEU A 87 11.80 -6.95 -24.99
CA LEU A 87 12.14 -6.52 -23.63
C LEU A 87 10.92 -5.98 -22.88
N PHE A 88 10.07 -5.19 -23.55
CA PHE A 88 8.83 -4.67 -22.98
C PHE A 88 7.84 -5.79 -22.64
N THR A 89 7.56 -6.70 -23.57
CA THR A 89 6.60 -7.80 -23.35
C THR A 89 7.05 -8.73 -22.23
N THR A 90 8.37 -9.00 -22.14
CA THR A 90 8.95 -9.77 -21.04
C THR A 90 8.85 -9.01 -19.71
N PHE A 91 9.17 -7.73 -19.68
CA PHE A 91 9.02 -6.89 -18.50
C PHE A 91 7.57 -6.85 -18.01
N TYR A 92 6.63 -6.60 -18.91
CA TYR A 92 5.22 -6.52 -18.59
C TYR A 92 4.69 -7.85 -18.04
N ARG A 93 5.04 -8.98 -18.68
CA ARG A 93 4.67 -10.32 -18.19
C ARG A 93 5.17 -10.54 -16.76
N ASN A 94 6.43 -10.22 -16.48
CA ASN A 94 6.99 -10.38 -15.14
C ASN A 94 6.37 -9.40 -14.13
N LEU A 95 5.98 -8.20 -14.58
CA LEU A 95 5.33 -7.19 -13.74
C LEU A 95 3.93 -7.65 -13.30
N ILE A 96 3.20 -8.33 -14.17
CA ILE A 96 1.87 -8.87 -13.91
C ILE A 96 1.87 -10.33 -13.44
N GLU A 97 3.04 -10.94 -13.27
CA GLU A 97 3.15 -12.33 -12.83
C GLU A 97 2.75 -12.44 -11.37
N MET A 98 1.55 -12.98 -11.13
CA MET A 98 0.99 -13.20 -9.80
C MET A 98 -0.04 -14.33 -9.84
N PRO A 99 -0.30 -14.98 -8.69
CA PRO A 99 -1.42 -15.91 -8.56
C PRO A 99 -2.75 -15.20 -8.84
N ALA A 100 -3.77 -15.96 -9.27
CA ALA A 100 -5.12 -15.43 -9.43
C ALA A 100 -5.60 -14.74 -8.14
N ASP A 101 -6.35 -13.65 -8.29
CA ASP A 101 -6.90 -12.83 -7.19
C ASP A 101 -5.87 -12.06 -6.33
N HIS A 102 -4.60 -12.03 -6.73
CA HIS A 102 -3.57 -11.25 -6.04
C HIS A 102 -3.26 -9.94 -6.78
N LEU A 103 -2.67 -8.99 -6.07
CA LEU A 103 -2.08 -7.78 -6.66
C LEU A 103 -0.60 -8.02 -6.97
N PRO A 104 -0.01 -7.28 -7.92
CA PRO A 104 1.39 -7.43 -8.25
C PRO A 104 2.26 -7.23 -7.00
N HIS A 105 3.27 -8.08 -6.82
CA HIS A 105 4.16 -8.00 -5.65
C HIS A 105 4.75 -6.60 -5.46
N THR A 106 5.15 -5.96 -6.57
CA THR A 106 5.68 -4.59 -6.58
C THR A 106 4.67 -3.56 -6.08
N PHE A 107 3.39 -3.72 -6.42
CA PHE A 107 2.32 -2.86 -5.90
C PHE A 107 2.11 -3.08 -4.40
N VAL A 108 2.09 -4.35 -3.95
CA VAL A 108 1.91 -4.70 -2.52
C VAL A 108 3.06 -4.14 -1.68
N GLU A 109 4.30 -4.21 -2.18
CA GLU A 109 5.48 -3.64 -1.53
C GLU A 109 5.38 -2.11 -1.42
N ALA A 110 5.05 -1.43 -2.51
CA ALA A 110 4.87 0.03 -2.54
C ALA A 110 3.75 0.47 -1.59
N PHE A 111 2.62 -0.25 -1.59
CA PHE A 111 1.52 -0.02 -0.67
C PHE A 111 1.96 -0.18 0.78
N ALA A 112 2.65 -1.27 1.13
CA ALA A 112 3.09 -1.52 2.50
C ALA A 112 4.08 -0.48 3.00
N ALA A 113 4.97 0.01 2.12
CA ALA A 113 5.90 1.08 2.44
C ALA A 113 5.17 2.40 2.71
N ALA A 114 4.30 2.83 1.78
CA ALA A 114 3.54 4.07 1.91
C ALA A 114 2.57 4.04 3.11
N TYR A 115 1.90 2.90 3.33
CA TYR A 115 0.99 2.72 4.46
C TYR A 115 1.70 2.90 5.81
N LYS A 116 2.88 2.29 5.98
CA LYS A 116 3.68 2.47 7.20
C LYS A 116 4.07 3.92 7.44
N GLU A 117 4.31 4.69 6.38
CA GLU A 117 4.61 6.11 6.48
C GLU A 117 3.38 6.92 6.92
N TYR A 118 2.21 6.66 6.33
CA TYR A 118 0.98 7.38 6.65
C TYR A 118 0.36 7.02 7.99
N VAL A 119 0.53 5.79 8.49
CA VAL A 119 0.10 5.40 9.84
C VAL A 119 0.99 6.04 10.92
N LYS A 120 2.30 6.16 10.67
CA LYS A 120 3.24 6.79 11.62
C LYS A 120 3.13 8.31 11.69
N LYS A 121 2.60 8.94 10.63
CA LYS A 121 2.42 10.38 10.56
C LYS A 121 0.95 10.69 10.87
N PRO A 122 0.57 10.90 12.15
CA PRO A 122 -0.72 11.50 12.43
C PRO A 122 -0.83 12.78 11.61
N LEU A 123 -1.95 12.93 10.90
CA LEU A 123 -2.22 14.14 10.12
C LEU A 123 -2.11 15.37 11.05
N PRO A 124 -1.54 16.50 10.56
CA PRO A 124 -1.59 17.77 11.27
C PRO A 124 -3.04 18.27 11.44
#